data_AF-A0A971MFJ1-F1
#
_entry.id   AF-A0A971MFJ1-F1
#
_cell.length_a   1.000
_cell.length_b   1.000
_cell.length_c   1.000
_cell.angle_alpha   90.00
_cell.angle_beta   90.00
_cell.angle_gamma   90.00
#
_symmetry.space_group_name_H-M   'P 1'
#
loop_
_entity.id
_entity.type
_entity.pdbx_description
1 polymer ?
#
loop_
_entity_poly.entity_id
_entity_poly.type
_entity_poly.pdbx_seq_one_letter_code
_entity_poly.pdbx_strand_id
1 'polypeptide(L)'
;MFTQLFFYFGELVKPLIFLSSYVTNTNSFPRPLTKEEEEHYLIRCAAGDEKARNILIERNLRLVAHIVKKYNNSGKDMDDLISIGTIGLIKAISTFDIIKGTRLATYAARCIENEILMTMRSSKKSKREVSLQEPIGVDKEGNEISLLDILG
;
A
#
# COMPACT_ATOMS: atom_id res chain seq x y z
N MET A 1 4.03 37.51 34.03
CA MET A 1 5.26 36.88 34.58
C MET A 1 5.07 35.38 34.80
N PHE A 2 4.33 34.91 35.82
CA PHE A 2 4.21 33.46 36.11
C PHE A 2 3.45 32.65 35.05
N THR A 3 2.42 33.25 34.43
CA THR A 3 1.62 32.62 33.35
C THR A 3 2.39 32.48 32.04
N GLN A 4 3.25 33.45 31.70
CA GLN A 4 4.14 33.37 30.54
C GLN A 4 5.18 32.27 30.71
N LEU A 5 5.72 32.09 31.93
CA LEU A 5 6.67 31.01 32.21
C LEU A 5 6.05 29.63 31.95
N PHE A 6 4.79 29.42 32.34
CA PHE A 6 4.05 28.19 32.08
C PHE A 6 3.79 27.96 30.58
N PHE A 7 3.51 29.03 29.83
CA PHE A 7 3.30 28.97 28.39
C PHE A 7 4.60 28.58 27.65
N TYR A 8 5.73 29.21 27.97
CA TYR A 8 7.03 28.86 27.42
C TYR A 8 7.48 27.45 27.80
N PHE A 9 7.16 26.98 29.02
CA PHE A 9 7.41 25.61 29.43
C PHE A 9 6.58 24.61 28.62
N GLY A 10 5.32 24.92 28.35
CA GLY A 10 4.47 24.14 27.45
C GLY A 10 5.06 24.01 26.05
N GLU A 11 5.56 25.11 25.47
CA GLU A 11 6.22 25.10 24.16
C GLU A 11 7.53 24.27 24.15
N LEU A 12 8.27 24.24 25.26
CA LEU A 12 9.50 23.45 25.40
C LEU A 12 9.23 21.94 25.45
N VAL A 13 8.12 21.53 26.05
CA VAL A 13 7.78 20.10 26.27
C VAL A 13 7.10 19.48 25.05
N LYS A 14 6.45 20.26 24.17
CA LYS A 14 5.85 19.79 22.91
C LYS A 14 6.79 18.95 22.02
N PRO A 15 8.03 19.40 21.69
CA PRO A 15 8.95 18.60 20.89
C PRO A 15 9.38 17.32 21.62
N LEU A 16 9.43 17.32 22.95
CA LEU A 16 9.74 16.12 23.74
C LEU A 16 8.60 15.08 23.67
N ILE A 17 7.35 15.51 23.71
CA ILE A 17 6.17 14.65 23.54
C ILE A 17 6.12 14.11 22.11
N PHE A 18 6.35 14.95 21.10
CA PHE A 18 6.41 14.55 19.70
C PHE A 18 7.54 13.52 19.47
N LEU A 19 8.73 13.77 20.01
CA LEU A 19 9.85 12.84 19.98
C LEU A 19 9.50 11.53 20.71
N SER A 20 8.87 11.58 21.87
CA SER A 20 8.47 10.37 22.60
C SER A 20 7.47 9.53 21.80
N SER A 21 6.55 10.17 21.08
CA SER A 21 5.60 9.51 20.19
C SER A 21 6.32 8.86 19.01
N TYR A 22 7.33 9.53 18.44
CA TYR A 22 8.16 8.94 17.38
C TYR A 22 8.98 7.74 17.87
N VAL A 23 9.52 7.79 19.08
CA VAL A 23 10.38 6.74 19.65
C VAL A 23 9.56 5.52 20.11
N THR A 24 8.36 5.72 20.66
CA THR A 24 7.47 4.61 21.07
C THR A 24 6.75 3.93 19.91
N ASN A 25 6.61 4.59 18.75
CA ASN A 25 5.95 4.02 17.58
C ASN A 25 6.81 3.01 16.80
N THR A 26 7.95 2.57 17.33
CA THR A 26 8.82 1.56 16.67
C THR A 26 8.19 0.17 16.58
N ASN A 27 7.02 -0.05 17.20
CA ASN A 27 6.22 -1.28 17.08
C ASN A 27 4.76 -1.00 16.70
N SER A 28 4.51 -0.14 15.69
CA SER A 28 3.14 0.19 15.22
C SER A 28 2.28 -1.03 14.86
N PHE A 29 2.90 -2.16 14.54
CA PHE A 29 2.18 -3.37 14.15
C PHE A 29 2.09 -4.39 15.30
N PRO A 30 0.95 -5.07 15.49
CA PRO A 30 0.83 -6.16 16.45
C PRO A 30 1.74 -7.32 16.03
N ARG A 31 2.37 -8.04 16.97
CA ARG A 31 3.31 -9.15 16.68
C ARG A 31 2.69 -10.19 15.72
N PRO A 32 3.45 -11.06 15.04
CA PRO A 32 2.85 -12.18 14.30
C PRO A 32 2.07 -13.11 15.24
N LEU A 33 1.07 -13.82 14.71
CA LEU A 33 0.36 -14.88 15.44
C LEU A 33 1.25 -16.12 15.57
N THR A 34 1.01 -16.94 16.59
CA THR A 34 1.56 -18.31 16.61
C THR A 34 0.86 -19.18 15.57
N LYS A 35 1.40 -20.36 15.30
CA LYS A 35 0.81 -21.29 14.32
C LYS A 35 -0.59 -21.73 14.73
N GLU A 36 -0.78 -22.01 16.02
CA GLU A 36 -2.04 -22.45 16.61
C GLU A 36 -3.09 -21.34 16.58
N GLU A 37 -2.68 -20.10 16.89
CA GLU A 37 -3.56 -18.93 16.79
C GLU A 37 -3.96 -18.66 15.34
N GLU A 38 -3.00 -18.71 14.40
CA GLU A 38 -3.27 -18.51 12.97
C GLU A 38 -4.29 -19.53 12.46
N GLU A 39 -4.13 -20.81 12.80
CA GLU A 39 -5.08 -21.86 12.43
C GLU A 39 -6.48 -21.62 13.02
N HIS A 40 -6.57 -21.24 14.30
CA HIS A 40 -7.85 -20.89 14.94
C HIS A 40 -8.57 -19.73 14.22
N TYR A 41 -7.86 -18.65 13.89
CA TYR A 41 -8.47 -17.52 13.18
C TYR A 41 -8.80 -17.85 11.73
N LEU A 42 -8.01 -18.68 11.06
CA LEU A 42 -8.28 -19.12 9.69
C LEU A 42 -9.56 -19.94 9.61
N ILE A 43 -9.79 -20.88 10.54
CA ILE A 43 -11.02 -21.68 10.60
C ILE A 43 -12.24 -20.77 10.80
N ARG A 44 -12.15 -19.80 11.71
CA ARG A 44 -13.24 -18.83 11.96
C ARG A 44 -13.48 -17.93 10.75
N CYS A 45 -12.42 -17.46 10.11
CA CYS A 45 -12.51 -16.65 8.91
C CYS A 45 -13.19 -17.42 7.77
N ALA A 46 -12.88 -18.72 7.59
CA ALA A 46 -13.54 -19.58 6.63
C ALA A 46 -15.04 -19.80 6.94
N ALA A 47 -15.43 -19.72 8.21
CA ALA A 47 -16.83 -19.72 8.64
C ALA A 47 -17.54 -18.35 8.48
N GLY A 48 -16.87 -17.34 7.91
CA GLY A 48 -17.43 -16.01 7.69
C GLY A 48 -17.27 -15.02 8.85
N ASP A 49 -16.38 -15.30 9.82
CA ASP A 49 -16.12 -14.37 10.93
C ASP A 49 -15.26 -13.17 10.48
N GLU A 50 -15.92 -12.04 10.29
CA GLU A 50 -15.33 -10.74 9.96
C GLU A 50 -14.24 -10.29 10.95
N LYS A 51 -14.41 -10.58 12.25
CA LYS A 51 -13.42 -10.17 13.26
C LYS A 51 -12.16 -11.00 13.12
N ALA A 52 -12.30 -12.30 12.87
CA ALA A 52 -11.16 -13.18 12.60
C ALA A 52 -10.39 -12.72 11.35
N ARG A 53 -11.11 -12.31 10.29
CA ARG A 53 -10.49 -11.75 9.09
C ARG A 53 -9.67 -10.49 9.41
N ASN A 54 -10.23 -9.55 10.16
CA ASN A 54 -9.53 -8.31 10.52
C ASN A 54 -8.27 -8.58 11.35
N ILE A 55 -8.33 -9.51 12.30
CA ILE A 55 -7.16 -9.93 13.08
C ILE A 55 -6.09 -10.51 12.16
N LEU A 56 -6.44 -11.40 11.23
CA LEU A 56 -5.47 -11.95 10.28
C LEU A 56 -4.81 -10.86 9.43
N ILE A 57 -5.57 -9.85 8.99
CA ILE A 57 -5.06 -8.72 8.22
C ILE A 57 -4.05 -7.93 9.06
N GLU A 58 -4.45 -7.46 10.24
CA GLU A 58 -3.63 -6.61 11.12
C GLU A 58 -2.31 -7.29 11.52
N ARG A 59 -2.37 -8.59 11.84
CA ARG A 59 -1.20 -9.38 12.27
C ARG A 59 -0.22 -9.67 11.13
N ASN A 60 -0.65 -9.49 9.88
CA ASN A 60 0.17 -9.70 8.68
C ASN A 60 0.58 -8.39 7.97
N LEU A 61 0.21 -7.20 8.48
CA LEU A 61 0.58 -5.92 7.84
C LEU A 61 2.11 -5.71 7.71
N ARG A 62 2.92 -6.25 8.64
CA ARG A 62 4.39 -6.21 8.53
C ARG A 62 4.91 -6.87 7.25
N LEU A 63 4.22 -7.92 6.75
CA LEU A 63 4.58 -8.60 5.52
C LEU A 63 4.45 -7.67 4.32
N VAL A 64 3.40 -6.84 4.29
CA VAL A 64 3.20 -5.84 3.23
C VAL A 64 4.36 -4.87 3.18
N ALA A 65 4.72 -4.27 4.32
CA ALA A 65 5.84 -3.33 4.41
C ALA A 65 7.17 -3.98 3.96
N HIS A 66 7.39 -5.25 4.34
CA HIS A 66 8.58 -5.99 3.93
C HIS A 66 8.66 -6.20 2.41
N ILE A 67 7.55 -6.59 1.78
CA ILE A 67 7.49 -6.86 0.33
C ILE A 67 7.60 -5.54 -0.46
N VAL A 68 6.89 -4.50 -0.04
CA VAL A 68 6.89 -3.19 -0.70
C VAL A 68 8.28 -2.58 -0.75
N LYS A 69 9.13 -2.83 0.26
CA LYS A 69 10.52 -2.32 0.29
C LYS A 69 11.33 -2.71 -0.95
N LYS A 70 11.05 -3.86 -1.57
CA LYS A 70 11.68 -4.31 -2.85
C LYS A 70 11.40 -3.35 -4.01
N TYR A 71 10.31 -2.59 -3.95
CA TYR A 71 9.80 -1.73 -5.01
C TYR A 71 10.04 -0.24 -4.79
N ASN A 72 10.78 0.16 -3.76
CA ASN A 72 11.01 1.58 -3.44
C ASN A 72 11.59 2.39 -4.62
N ASN A 73 12.41 1.78 -5.46
CA ASN A 73 13.03 2.44 -6.62
C ASN A 73 12.15 2.46 -7.89
N SER A 74 10.86 2.15 -7.78
CA SER A 74 9.95 2.06 -8.95
C SER A 74 9.43 3.42 -9.43
N GLY A 75 9.76 4.52 -8.73
CA GLY A 75 9.26 5.87 -9.03
C GLY A 75 7.80 6.10 -8.64
N LYS A 76 7.21 5.21 -7.84
CA LYS A 76 5.90 5.39 -7.21
C LYS A 76 6.07 5.78 -5.76
N ASP A 77 5.08 6.49 -5.21
CA ASP A 77 5.02 6.78 -3.79
C ASP A 77 5.00 5.47 -2.98
N MET A 78 5.76 5.43 -1.89
CA MET A 78 5.82 4.27 -1.01
C MET A 78 4.46 4.04 -0.34
N ASP A 79 3.72 5.10 -0.02
CA ASP A 79 2.41 5.00 0.62
C ASP A 79 1.36 4.40 -0.34
N ASP A 80 1.44 4.70 -1.64
CA ASP A 80 0.64 4.07 -2.68
C ASP A 80 0.93 2.57 -2.76
N LEU A 81 2.22 2.20 -2.75
CA LEU A 81 2.62 0.79 -2.80
C LEU A 81 2.17 0.01 -1.56
N ILE A 82 2.22 0.63 -0.37
CA ILE A 82 1.68 0.04 0.86
C ILE A 82 0.17 -0.17 0.73
N SER A 83 -0.56 0.81 0.20
CA SER A 83 -2.01 0.72 0.00
C SER A 83 -2.38 -0.41 -0.98
N ILE A 84 -1.71 -0.47 -2.13
CA ILE A 84 -1.88 -1.54 -3.12
C ILE A 84 -1.52 -2.91 -2.55
N GLY A 85 -0.40 -2.99 -1.84
CA GLY A 85 0.02 -4.23 -1.18
C GLY A 85 -0.99 -4.69 -0.12
N THR A 86 -1.61 -3.76 0.60
CA THR A 86 -2.65 -4.04 1.60
C THR A 86 -3.91 -4.61 0.94
N ILE A 87 -4.32 -4.08 -0.23
CA ILE A 87 -5.40 -4.68 -1.03
C ILE A 87 -5.05 -6.12 -1.41
N GLY A 88 -3.81 -6.38 -1.82
CA GLY A 88 -3.32 -7.73 -2.12
C GLY A 88 -3.37 -8.68 -0.91
N LEU A 89 -3.05 -8.18 0.29
CA LEU A 89 -3.16 -8.95 1.53
C LEU A 89 -4.63 -9.26 1.88
N ILE A 90 -5.52 -8.28 1.80
CA ILE A 90 -6.96 -8.46 2.07
C ILE A 90 -7.55 -9.52 1.13
N LYS A 91 -7.21 -9.42 -0.16
CA LYS A 91 -7.62 -10.40 -1.17
C LYS A 91 -7.08 -11.79 -0.84
N ALA A 92 -5.80 -11.89 -0.46
CA ALA A 92 -5.19 -13.16 -0.09
C ALA A 92 -5.92 -13.83 1.07
N ILE A 93 -6.22 -13.08 2.14
CA ILE A 93 -6.91 -13.63 3.32
C ILE A 93 -8.34 -14.04 2.96
N SER A 94 -9.03 -13.26 2.12
CA SER A 94 -10.41 -13.55 1.69
C SER A 94 -10.51 -14.79 0.80
N THR A 95 -9.46 -15.13 0.05
CA THR A 95 -9.44 -16.26 -0.88
C THR A 95 -8.53 -17.41 -0.44
N PHE A 96 -8.01 -17.35 0.79
CA PHE A 96 -7.11 -18.37 1.31
C PHE A 96 -7.86 -19.68 1.58
N ASP A 97 -7.25 -20.80 1.21
CA ASP A 97 -7.80 -22.13 1.39
C ASP A 97 -6.84 -22.97 2.23
N ILE A 98 -7.32 -23.36 3.43
CA ILE A 98 -6.56 -24.11 4.44
C ILE A 98 -6.23 -25.52 3.93
N ILE A 99 -7.08 -26.11 3.07
CA ILE A 99 -6.95 -27.49 2.59
C ILE A 99 -5.72 -27.65 1.70
N LYS A 100 -5.28 -26.57 1.05
CA LYS A 100 -4.11 -26.57 0.14
C LYS A 100 -2.76 -26.70 0.86
N GLY A 101 -2.74 -26.64 2.20
CA GLY A 101 -1.55 -26.92 3.01
C GLY A 101 -0.39 -25.91 2.90
N THR A 102 -0.57 -24.82 2.15
CA THR A 102 0.43 -23.74 2.06
C THR A 102 0.30 -22.78 3.24
N ARG A 103 1.42 -22.28 3.78
CA ARG A 103 1.37 -21.24 4.83
C ARG A 103 0.70 -19.97 4.31
N LEU A 104 -0.12 -19.33 5.14
CA LEU A 104 -0.82 -18.09 4.80
C LEU A 104 0.15 -17.01 4.30
N ALA A 105 1.25 -16.79 5.03
CA ALA A 105 2.26 -15.81 4.67
C ALA A 105 2.85 -16.04 3.25
N THR A 106 3.06 -17.30 2.86
CA THR A 106 3.59 -17.64 1.52
C THR A 106 2.59 -17.30 0.42
N TYR A 107 1.31 -17.63 0.64
CA TYR A 107 0.24 -17.30 -0.30
C TYR A 107 0.03 -15.78 -0.40
N ALA A 108 -0.08 -15.12 0.76
CA ALA A 108 -0.25 -13.68 0.87
C ALA A 108 0.88 -12.92 0.18
N ALA A 109 2.13 -13.35 0.35
CA ALA A 109 3.27 -12.71 -0.31
C ALA A 109 3.13 -12.68 -1.84
N ARG A 110 2.66 -13.78 -2.44
CA ARG A 110 2.42 -13.86 -3.90
C ARG A 110 1.28 -12.93 -4.33
N CYS A 111 0.22 -12.85 -3.55
CA CYS A 111 -0.91 -11.95 -3.84
C CYS A 111 -0.51 -10.47 -3.75
N ILE A 112 0.24 -10.09 -2.71
CA ILE A 112 0.78 -8.74 -2.51
C ILE A 112 1.67 -8.34 -3.70
N GLU A 113 2.64 -9.19 -4.06
CA GLU A 113 3.53 -8.95 -5.19
C GLU A 113 2.77 -8.84 -6.51
N ASN A 114 1.74 -9.68 -6.71
CA ASN A 114 0.92 -9.64 -7.91
C ASN A 114 0.14 -8.33 -8.06
N GLU A 115 -0.52 -7.82 -7.01
CA GLU A 115 -1.27 -6.55 -7.09
C GLU A 115 -0.34 -5.35 -7.37
N ILE A 116 0.85 -5.33 -6.74
CA ILE A 116 1.87 -4.32 -7.00
C ILE A 116 2.32 -4.36 -8.48
N LEU A 117 2.63 -5.56 -9.00
CA LEU A 117 3.04 -5.75 -10.39
C LEU A 117 1.92 -5.42 -11.38
N MET A 118 0.67 -5.78 -11.09
CA MET A 118 -0.49 -5.43 -11.90
C MET A 118 -0.64 -3.91 -12.03
N THR A 119 -0.54 -3.20 -10.91
CA THR A 119 -0.64 -1.73 -10.91
C THR A 119 0.52 -1.10 -11.69
N MET A 120 1.74 -1.61 -11.56
CA MET A 120 2.88 -1.11 -12.36
C MET A 120 2.70 -1.34 -13.87
N ARG A 121 2.14 -2.48 -14.28
CA ARG A 121 1.85 -2.76 -15.69
C ARG A 121 0.77 -1.82 -16.24
N SER A 122 -0.28 -1.57 -15.47
CA SER A 122 -1.36 -0.64 -15.84
C SER A 122 -0.82 0.78 -16.07
N SER A 123 0.01 1.29 -15.13
CA SER A 123 0.62 2.62 -15.28
C SER A 123 1.53 2.74 -16.51
N LYS A 124 2.21 1.67 -16.93
CA LYS A 124 3.01 1.67 -18.17
C LYS A 124 2.16 1.72 -19.44
N LYS A 125 0.95 1.18 -19.42
CA LYS A 125 0.03 1.24 -20.56
C LYS A 125 -0.44 2.68 -20.81
N SER A 126 -0.84 3.40 -19.75
CA SER A 126 -1.29 4.78 -19.87
C SER A 126 -0.18 5.74 -20.35
N LYS A 127 1.09 5.50 -19.99
CA LYS A 127 2.23 6.28 -20.54
C LYS A 127 2.43 6.17 -22.06
N ARG A 128 1.77 5.21 -22.74
CA ARG A 128 1.80 5.05 -24.20
C ARG A 128 0.57 5.65 -24.88
N GLU A 129 -0.38 6.17 -24.11
CA GLU A 129 -1.53 6.87 -24.65
C GLU A 129 -1.07 8.27 -25.06
N VAL A 130 -1.29 8.62 -26.32
CA VAL A 130 -0.99 9.95 -26.88
C VAL A 130 -2.33 10.62 -27.16
N SER A 131 -2.47 11.90 -26.81
CA SER A 131 -3.68 12.65 -27.13
C SER A 131 -3.77 12.85 -28.64
N LEU A 132 -4.94 12.58 -29.22
CA LEU A 132 -5.14 12.74 -30.67
C LEU A 132 -5.23 14.22 -31.08
N GLN A 133 -5.55 15.09 -30.13
CA GLN A 133 -5.74 16.53 -30.33
C GLN A 133 -4.48 17.33 -30.07
N GLU A 134 -3.42 16.72 -29.52
CA GLU A 134 -2.17 17.41 -29.26
C GLU A 134 -1.45 17.68 -30.58
N PRO A 135 -0.98 18.92 -30.82
CA PRO A 135 -0.33 19.28 -32.06
C PRO A 135 1.01 18.54 -32.18
N ILE A 136 1.17 17.78 -33.26
CA ILE A 136 2.39 17.02 -33.54
C ILE A 136 3.38 17.78 -34.42
N GLY A 137 2.95 18.90 -34.99
CA GLY A 137 3.77 19.74 -35.84
C GLY A 137 2.99 20.89 -36.44
N VAL A 138 3.66 21.60 -37.34
CA VAL A 138 3.07 22.67 -38.15
C VAL A 138 3.10 22.25 -39.62
N ASP A 139 2.02 22.55 -40.34
CA ASP A 139 1.96 22.36 -41.79
C ASP A 139 2.79 23.43 -42.53
N LYS A 140 2.76 23.42 -43.87
CA LYS A 140 3.47 24.40 -44.70
C LYS A 140 2.88 25.80 -44.64
N GLU A 141 1.66 25.94 -44.11
CA GLU A 141 0.89 27.18 -43.99
C GLU A 141 1.02 27.78 -42.58
N GLY A 142 1.66 27.05 -41.65
CA GLY A 142 1.90 27.46 -40.27
C GLY A 142 0.79 27.07 -39.30
N ASN A 143 -0.18 26.26 -39.72
CA ASN A 143 -1.24 25.77 -38.83
C ASN A 143 -0.76 24.56 -38.04
N GLU A 144 -1.23 24.44 -36.81
CA GLU A 144 -1.00 23.26 -35.96
C GLU A 144 -1.75 22.05 -36.52
N ILE A 145 -1.05 20.94 -36.72
CA ILE A 145 -1.64 19.66 -37.14
C ILE A 145 -1.64 18.68 -35.98
N SER A 146 -2.78 18.03 -35.75
CA SER A 146 -2.94 17.00 -34.72
C SER A 146 -2.96 15.59 -35.33
N LEU A 147 -2.81 14.55 -34.50
CA LEU A 147 -2.91 13.16 -34.96
C LEU A 147 -4.30 12.82 -35.50
N LEU A 148 -5.35 13.49 -35.00
CA LEU A 148 -6.73 13.33 -35.46
C LEU A 148 -6.86 13.69 -36.95
N ASP A 149 -6.23 14.79 -37.36
CA ASP A 149 -6.27 15.31 -38.73
C ASP A 149 -5.60 14.38 -39.75
N ILE A 150 -4.68 13.52 -39.29
CA ILE A 150 -3.95 12.55 -40.12
C ILE A 150 -4.67 11.21 -40.20
N LEU A 151 -5.34 10.80 -39.11
CA LEU A 151 -5.97 9.48 -39.02
C LEU A 151 -7.37 9.42 -39.65
N GLY A 152 -8.08 10.55 -39.73
CA GLY A 152 -9.41 10.66 -40.36
C GLY A 152 -10.56 10.34 -39.41
#